data_AF-A0A1Y1BCV1-F1
#
_entry.id   AF-A0A1Y1BCV1-F1
#
_cell.length_a   1.000
_cell.length_b   1.000
_cell.length_c   1.000
_cell.angle_alpha   90.00
_cell.angle_beta   90.00
_cell.angle_gamma   90.00
#
_symmetry.space_group_name_H-M   'P 1'
#
loop_
_entity.id
_entity.type
_entity.pdbx_description
1 polymer ?
#
loop_
_entity_poly.entity_id
_entity_poly.type
_entity_poly.pdbx_seq_one_letter_code
_entity_poly.pdbx_strand_id
1 'polypeptide(L)'
;MHRFTRTAQQELFSRDDWTDNLIFTDTARTILGSLPLLGFSQWMRNSLQMRVHTLREAIEQGTRHRAWLEIEAHRQQAILKASLYLFEYQLEDNSVIHKVGRTSREPEQRLKETVLDLEKATGKAVVKSTILRKVANSGHVEKYVFHRYNNRLANIGSHTEYLVLDDKSLKRLKAEFTKLTNNLEPFNKAERFIVTGRWKYEEKRLAASKRGIEITQRESGKFGRPKGTTVSTDDFLVKHSDIVTSLERGRSINQTAEFTGKGRSTVKRVKSAMNK
;
A
#
# COMPACT_ATOMS: atom_id res chain seq x y z
N MET A 1 -29.56 -28.53 8.72
CA MET A 1 -28.74 -27.36 9.14
C MET A 1 -27.28 -27.70 8.85
N HIS A 2 -26.67 -27.13 7.81
CA HIS A 2 -25.25 -27.38 7.54
C HIS A 2 -24.40 -26.72 8.64
N ARG A 3 -23.64 -27.52 9.39
CA ARG A 3 -22.66 -27.01 10.35
C ARG A 3 -21.41 -26.59 9.58
N PHE A 4 -21.03 -25.33 9.70
CA PHE A 4 -19.74 -24.85 9.21
C PHE A 4 -18.60 -25.60 9.91
N THR A 5 -17.48 -25.83 9.22
CA THR A 5 -16.26 -26.28 9.87
C THR A 5 -15.78 -25.22 10.86
N ARG A 6 -15.09 -25.63 11.93
CA ARG A 6 -14.57 -24.71 12.95
C ARG A 6 -13.71 -23.59 12.34
N THR A 7 -12.94 -23.94 11.31
CA THR A 7 -12.11 -22.99 10.54
C THR A 7 -12.97 -21.96 9.80
N ALA A 8 -13.99 -22.40 9.06
CA ALA A 8 -14.90 -21.48 8.37
C ALA A 8 -15.66 -20.57 9.35
N GLN A 9 -15.99 -21.08 10.54
CA GLN A 9 -16.63 -20.28 11.57
C GLN A 9 -15.72 -19.15 12.08
N GLN A 10 -14.43 -19.44 12.30
CA GLN A 10 -13.45 -18.43 12.72
C GLN A 10 -13.12 -17.40 11.63
N GLU A 11 -13.21 -17.79 10.35
CA GLU A 11 -13.01 -16.86 9.24
C GLU A 11 -14.19 -15.88 9.05
N LEU A 12 -15.41 -16.30 9.38
CA LEU A 12 -16.63 -15.52 9.13
C LEU A 12 -17.13 -14.76 10.37
N PHE A 13 -16.82 -15.25 11.56
CA PHE A 13 -17.28 -14.66 12.82
C PHE A 13 -16.11 -14.42 13.78
N SER A 14 -16.15 -13.28 14.44
CA SER A 14 -15.30 -12.97 15.60
C SER A 14 -16.17 -12.63 16.80
N ARG A 15 -15.63 -12.75 18.01
CA ARG A 15 -16.29 -12.24 19.21
C ARG A 15 -15.91 -10.79 19.41
N ASP A 16 -16.88 -9.99 19.82
CA ASP A 16 -16.65 -8.62 20.29
C ASP A 16 -16.17 -8.64 21.74
N ASP A 17 -14.99 -8.10 22.01
CA ASP A 17 -14.34 -8.18 23.32
C ASP A 17 -15.14 -7.46 24.43
N TRP A 18 -16.01 -6.52 24.07
CA TRP A 18 -16.79 -5.71 25.01
C TRP A 18 -18.16 -6.30 25.33
N THR A 19 -18.84 -6.85 24.33
CA THR A 19 -20.22 -7.34 24.47
C THR A 19 -20.35 -8.86 24.44
N ASP A 20 -19.26 -9.59 24.20
CA ASP A 20 -19.20 -11.05 23.95
C ASP A 20 -20.12 -11.54 22.82
N ASN A 21 -20.61 -10.62 22.00
CA ASN A 21 -21.47 -10.93 20.86
C ASN A 21 -20.64 -11.43 19.67
N LEU A 22 -21.23 -12.34 18.89
CA LEU A 22 -20.67 -12.73 17.60
C LEU A 22 -20.91 -11.62 16.57
N ILE A 23 -19.84 -11.13 15.97
CA ILE A 23 -19.86 -10.13 14.91
C ILE A 23 -19.27 -10.72 13.62
N PHE A 24 -19.73 -10.22 12.47
CA PHE A 24 -19.14 -10.58 11.19
C PHE A 24 -17.73 -9.99 11.05
N THR A 25 -16.80 -10.83 10.62
CA THR A 25 -15.45 -10.42 10.21
C THR A 25 -15.49 -9.60 8.92
N ASP A 26 -14.39 -8.96 8.57
CA ASP A 26 -14.27 -8.24 7.29
C ASP A 26 -14.43 -9.16 6.08
N THR A 27 -14.01 -10.43 6.19
CA THR A 27 -14.23 -11.45 5.16
C THR A 27 -15.73 -11.69 4.96
N ALA A 28 -16.48 -11.93 6.04
CA ALA A 28 -17.93 -12.11 5.96
C ALA A 28 -18.63 -10.85 5.43
N ARG A 29 -18.23 -9.66 5.91
CA ARG A 29 -18.79 -8.38 5.43
C ARG A 29 -18.48 -8.11 3.96
N THR A 30 -17.34 -8.57 3.47
CA THR A 30 -16.99 -8.50 2.04
C THR A 30 -17.91 -9.40 1.22
N ILE A 31 -18.12 -10.65 1.65
CA ILE A 31 -19.05 -11.58 0.99
C ILE A 31 -20.46 -10.98 0.92
N LEU A 32 -20.92 -10.38 2.03
CA LEU A 32 -22.25 -9.77 2.13
C LEU A 32 -22.36 -8.40 1.44
N GLY A 33 -21.26 -7.80 0.97
CA GLY A 33 -21.27 -6.44 0.41
C GLY A 33 -21.57 -5.34 1.44
N SER A 34 -21.38 -5.63 2.73
CA SER A 34 -21.66 -4.69 3.83
C SER A 34 -20.40 -3.95 4.32
N LEU A 35 -19.19 -4.41 3.97
CA LEU A 35 -17.96 -3.73 4.32
C LEU A 35 -17.85 -2.38 3.58
N PRO A 36 -17.57 -1.25 4.25
CA PRO A 36 -17.33 0.04 3.60
C PRO A 36 -16.12 -0.01 2.65
N LEU A 37 -16.06 0.87 1.64
CA LEU A 37 -14.97 0.86 0.64
C LEU A 37 -13.58 1.02 1.26
N LEU A 38 -13.43 1.82 2.33
CA LEU A 38 -12.17 1.96 3.06
C LEU A 38 -11.73 0.64 3.71
N GLY A 39 -12.65 -0.02 4.43
CA GLY A 39 -12.38 -1.32 5.05
C GLY A 39 -12.06 -2.39 4.01
N PHE A 40 -12.79 -2.41 2.88
CA PHE A 40 -12.47 -3.31 1.78
C PHE A 40 -11.10 -3.02 1.17
N SER A 41 -10.72 -1.76 1.02
CA SER A 41 -9.39 -1.38 0.51
C SER A 41 -8.28 -1.96 1.40
N GLN A 42 -8.41 -1.84 2.73
CA GLN A 42 -7.47 -2.39 3.70
C GLN A 42 -7.44 -3.92 3.65
N TRP A 43 -8.62 -4.56 3.72
CA TRP A 43 -8.76 -6.01 3.64
C TRP A 43 -8.17 -6.59 2.33
N MET A 44 -8.44 -5.96 1.19
CA MET A 44 -7.97 -6.40 -0.11
C MET A 44 -6.45 -6.21 -0.23
N ARG A 45 -5.89 -5.09 0.25
CA ARG A 45 -4.43 -4.89 0.27
C ARG A 45 -3.72 -5.97 1.09
N ASN A 46 -4.24 -6.31 2.27
CA ASN A 46 -3.71 -7.40 3.10
C ASN A 46 -3.81 -8.75 2.38
N SER A 47 -4.96 -9.04 1.77
CA SER A 47 -5.18 -10.27 1.00
C SER A 47 -4.21 -10.41 -0.18
N LEU A 48 -3.94 -9.32 -0.89
CA LEU A 48 -2.98 -9.30 -1.99
C LEU A 48 -1.54 -9.55 -1.50
N GLN A 49 -1.16 -8.97 -0.36
CA GLN A 49 0.15 -9.22 0.25
C GLN A 49 0.31 -10.69 0.66
N MET A 50 -0.72 -11.29 1.29
CA MET A 50 -0.71 -12.71 1.66
C MET A 50 -0.55 -13.61 0.43
N ARG A 51 -1.25 -13.32 -0.67
CA ARG A 51 -1.11 -14.09 -1.91
C ARG A 51 0.31 -14.07 -2.47
N VAL A 52 0.99 -12.91 -2.42
CA VAL A 52 2.40 -12.80 -2.83
C VAL A 52 3.31 -13.58 -1.89
N HIS A 53 3.07 -13.52 -0.58
CA HIS A 53 3.85 -14.24 0.42
C HIS A 53 3.74 -15.76 0.23
N THR A 54 2.52 -16.30 0.15
CA THR A 54 2.27 -17.73 -0.09
C THR A 54 2.89 -18.21 -1.40
N LEU A 55 2.84 -17.40 -2.47
CA LEU A 55 3.49 -17.75 -3.73
C LEU A 55 5.01 -17.83 -3.60
N ARG A 56 5.64 -16.94 -2.82
CA ARG A 56 7.08 -16.98 -2.57
C ARG A 56 7.49 -18.23 -1.79
N GLU A 57 6.76 -18.56 -0.73
CA GLU A 57 7.01 -19.79 0.04
C GLU A 57 6.88 -21.04 -0.84
N ALA A 58 5.84 -21.10 -1.68
CA ALA A 58 5.64 -22.20 -2.61
C ALA A 58 6.76 -22.31 -3.66
N ILE A 59 7.32 -21.18 -4.10
CA ILE A 59 8.48 -21.17 -5.02
C ILE A 59 9.75 -21.64 -4.29
N GLU A 60 9.97 -21.20 -3.06
CA GLU A 60 11.12 -21.62 -2.24
C GLU A 60 11.06 -23.13 -1.92
N GLN A 61 9.87 -23.67 -1.72
CA GLN A 61 9.62 -25.11 -1.54
C GLN A 61 9.65 -25.90 -2.86
N GLY A 62 9.80 -25.25 -4.02
CA GLY A 62 9.82 -25.90 -5.33
C GLY A 62 8.46 -26.42 -5.82
N THR A 63 7.36 -26.07 -5.15
CA THR A 63 6.00 -26.53 -5.53
C THR A 63 5.33 -25.63 -6.57
N ARG A 64 5.86 -24.42 -6.79
CA ARG A 64 5.37 -23.48 -7.81
C ARG A 64 6.50 -22.88 -8.62
N HIS A 65 6.27 -22.69 -9.91
CA HIS A 65 7.20 -21.96 -10.79
C HIS A 65 7.14 -20.45 -10.54
N ARG A 66 8.28 -19.76 -10.70
CA ARG A 66 8.40 -18.30 -10.49
C ARG A 66 7.47 -17.45 -11.35
N ALA A 67 7.13 -17.91 -12.55
CA ALA A 67 6.21 -17.22 -13.45
C ALA A 67 4.86 -16.90 -12.77
N TRP A 68 4.39 -17.71 -11.81
CA TRP A 68 3.18 -17.43 -11.05
C TRP A 68 3.28 -16.15 -10.22
N LEU A 69 4.44 -15.92 -9.58
CA LEU A 69 4.71 -14.69 -8.85
C LEU A 69 4.76 -13.49 -9.80
N GLU A 70 5.32 -13.64 -10.99
CA GLU A 70 5.41 -12.56 -11.98
C GLU A 70 4.03 -12.16 -12.52
N ILE A 71 3.18 -13.14 -12.83
CA ILE A 71 1.79 -12.92 -13.25
C ILE A 71 1.02 -12.23 -12.12
N GLU A 72 1.13 -12.72 -10.88
CA GLU A 72 0.43 -12.13 -9.74
C GLU A 72 0.92 -10.70 -9.46
N ALA A 73 2.24 -10.49 -9.43
CA ALA A 73 2.83 -9.18 -9.22
C ALA A 73 2.43 -8.19 -10.32
N HIS A 74 2.35 -8.63 -11.57
CA HIS A 74 1.87 -7.79 -12.67
C HIS A 74 0.40 -7.40 -12.50
N ARG A 75 -0.47 -8.36 -12.15
CA ARG A 75 -1.90 -8.09 -11.90
C ARG A 75 -2.09 -7.13 -10.74
N GLN A 76 -1.40 -7.37 -9.62
CA GLN A 76 -1.43 -6.51 -8.45
C GLN A 76 -0.91 -5.11 -8.76
N GLN A 77 0.20 -5.00 -9.49
CA GLN A 77 0.74 -3.71 -9.92
C GLN A 77 -0.29 -2.91 -10.71
N ALA A 78 -1.00 -3.55 -11.65
CA ALA A 78 -2.01 -2.89 -12.48
C ALA A 78 -3.19 -2.36 -11.66
N ILE A 79 -3.71 -3.11 -10.69
CA ILE A 79 -4.85 -2.67 -9.87
C ILE A 79 -4.46 -1.66 -8.79
N LEU A 80 -3.28 -1.81 -8.17
CA LEU A 80 -2.80 -0.92 -7.11
C LEU A 80 -2.35 0.43 -7.66
N LYS A 81 -1.85 0.50 -8.90
CA LYS A 81 -1.49 1.79 -9.54
C LYS A 81 -2.67 2.53 -10.15
N ALA A 82 -3.73 1.81 -10.52
CA ALA A 82 -4.85 2.44 -11.19
C ALA A 82 -5.62 3.37 -10.23
N SER A 83 -6.07 4.50 -10.75
CA SER A 83 -7.00 5.39 -10.05
C SER A 83 -8.42 4.87 -10.21
N LEU A 84 -9.19 4.84 -9.13
CA LEU A 84 -10.63 4.61 -9.14
C LEU A 84 -11.34 5.92 -9.46
N TYR A 85 -12.39 5.89 -10.26
CA TYR A 85 -13.22 7.06 -10.56
C TYR A 85 -14.71 6.75 -10.45
N LEU A 86 -15.48 7.81 -10.26
CA LEU A 86 -16.93 7.85 -10.41
C LEU A 86 -17.27 9.00 -11.36
N PHE A 87 -17.82 8.65 -12.51
CA PHE A 87 -18.32 9.59 -13.52
C PHE A 87 -19.84 9.62 -13.51
N GLU A 88 -20.39 10.75 -13.96
CA GLU A 88 -21.81 10.96 -14.19
C GLU A 88 -22.02 11.47 -15.62
N TYR A 89 -23.06 10.96 -16.26
CA TYR A 89 -23.48 11.35 -17.59
C TYR A 89 -24.97 11.67 -17.54
N GLN A 90 -25.33 12.81 -18.13
CA GLN A 90 -26.71 13.17 -18.43
C GLN A 90 -26.91 12.97 -19.93
N LEU A 91 -27.88 12.12 -20.29
CA LEU A 91 -28.25 11.86 -21.67
C LEU A 91 -29.31 12.86 -22.15
N GLU A 92 -29.53 12.92 -23.46
CA GLU A 92 -30.51 13.81 -24.11
C GLU A 92 -31.96 13.59 -23.67
N ASP A 93 -32.30 12.39 -23.17
CA ASP A 93 -33.62 12.07 -22.62
C ASP A 93 -33.75 12.42 -21.12
N ASN A 94 -32.81 13.19 -20.58
CA ASN A 94 -32.66 13.54 -19.17
C ASN A 94 -32.36 12.36 -18.24
N SER A 95 -32.10 11.15 -18.75
CA SER A 95 -31.64 10.05 -17.91
C SER A 95 -30.21 10.31 -17.42
N VAL A 96 -29.93 9.88 -16.19
CA VAL A 96 -28.62 10.01 -15.55
C VAL A 96 -28.02 8.63 -15.36
N ILE A 97 -26.80 8.46 -15.84
CA ILE A 97 -26.04 7.22 -15.75
C ILE A 97 -24.73 7.52 -15.04
N HIS A 98 -24.31 6.60 -14.16
CA HIS A 98 -23.04 6.68 -13.48
C HIS A 98 -22.10 5.59 -13.99
N LYS A 99 -20.80 5.87 -14.03
CA LYS A 99 -19.78 4.86 -14.30
C LYS A 99 -18.77 4.84 -13.19
N VAL A 100 -18.56 3.66 -12.63
CA VAL A 100 -17.42 3.39 -11.74
C VAL A 100 -16.40 2.66 -12.57
N GLY A 101 -15.13 3.01 -12.42
CA GLY A 101 -14.09 2.27 -13.12
C GLY A 101 -12.72 2.61 -12.61
N ARG A 102 -11.72 1.89 -13.12
CA ARG A 102 -10.31 2.19 -12.88
C ARG A 102 -9.58 2.59 -14.16
N THR A 103 -8.61 3.49 -14.01
CA THR A 103 -7.80 3.99 -15.13
C THR A 103 -6.34 4.18 -14.73
N SER A 104 -5.43 3.94 -15.67
CA SER A 104 -4.03 4.35 -15.58
C SER A 104 -3.75 5.67 -16.32
N ARG A 105 -4.72 6.16 -17.10
CA ARG A 105 -4.67 7.46 -17.81
C ARG A 105 -5.23 8.56 -16.92
N GLU A 106 -5.05 9.81 -17.32
CA GLU A 106 -5.75 10.91 -16.66
C GLU A 106 -7.27 10.77 -16.80
N PRO A 107 -8.05 11.01 -15.71
CA PRO A 107 -9.49 10.85 -15.71
C PRO A 107 -10.21 11.63 -16.79
N GLU A 108 -9.72 12.81 -17.18
CA GLU A 108 -10.31 13.68 -18.19
C GLU A 108 -10.22 13.03 -19.58
N GLN A 109 -9.09 12.38 -19.87
CA GLN A 109 -8.94 11.59 -21.10
C GLN A 109 -9.86 10.36 -21.07
N ARG A 110 -9.93 9.67 -19.92
CA ARG A 110 -10.82 8.51 -19.76
C ARG A 110 -12.29 8.90 -19.89
N LEU A 111 -12.70 10.07 -19.39
CA LEU A 111 -14.07 10.57 -19.48
C LEU A 111 -14.49 10.69 -20.95
N LYS A 112 -13.64 11.30 -21.79
CA LYS A 112 -13.88 11.43 -23.24
C LYS A 112 -14.06 10.09 -23.94
N GLU A 113 -13.18 9.12 -23.65
CA GLU A 113 -13.31 7.75 -24.17
C GLU A 113 -14.67 7.14 -23.78
N THR A 114 -15.03 7.26 -22.51
CA THR A 114 -16.25 6.63 -21.98
C THR A 114 -17.56 7.31 -22.41
N VAL A 115 -17.51 8.57 -22.84
CA VAL A 115 -18.64 9.25 -23.48
C VAL A 115 -18.92 8.56 -24.81
N LEU A 116 -17.90 8.41 -25.67
CA LEU A 116 -18.05 7.75 -26.96
C LEU A 116 -18.55 6.31 -26.83
N ASP A 117 -18.01 5.55 -25.87
CA ASP A 117 -18.48 4.19 -25.57
C ASP A 117 -19.97 4.17 -25.17
N LEU A 118 -20.38 5.12 -24.32
CA LEU A 118 -21.75 5.21 -23.81
C LEU A 118 -22.75 5.62 -24.90
N GLU A 119 -22.41 6.60 -25.73
CA GLU A 119 -23.24 7.05 -26.84
C GLU A 119 -23.42 5.93 -27.86
N LYS A 120 -22.33 5.22 -28.20
CA LYS A 120 -22.38 4.06 -29.10
C LYS A 120 -23.25 2.93 -28.54
N ALA A 121 -23.19 2.68 -27.24
CA ALA A 121 -23.92 1.58 -26.62
C ALA A 121 -25.40 1.90 -26.35
N THR A 122 -25.74 3.17 -26.12
CA THR A 122 -27.13 3.59 -25.83
C THR A 122 -27.86 4.16 -27.05
N GLY A 123 -27.12 4.59 -28.08
CA GLY A 123 -27.66 5.32 -29.22
C GLY A 123 -28.11 6.75 -28.89
N LYS A 124 -27.78 7.26 -27.69
CA LYS A 124 -28.21 8.57 -27.18
C LYS A 124 -27.00 9.48 -26.98
N ALA A 125 -27.14 10.75 -27.31
CA ALA A 125 -26.09 11.74 -27.09
C ALA A 125 -25.92 12.06 -25.58
N VAL A 126 -24.68 12.26 -25.15
CA VAL A 126 -24.36 12.72 -23.79
C VAL A 126 -24.34 14.25 -23.79
N VAL A 127 -25.31 14.86 -23.12
CA VAL A 127 -25.44 16.32 -23.00
C VAL A 127 -24.42 16.89 -22.01
N LYS A 128 -24.15 16.15 -20.93
CA LYS A 128 -23.22 16.56 -19.88
C LYS A 128 -22.49 15.35 -19.33
N SER A 129 -21.18 15.48 -19.15
CA SER A 129 -20.35 14.50 -18.46
C SER A 129 -19.55 15.17 -17.35
N THR A 130 -19.40 14.52 -16.20
CA THR A 130 -18.73 15.11 -15.03
C THR A 130 -17.97 14.07 -14.24
N ILE A 131 -16.77 14.45 -13.78
CA ILE A 131 -15.97 13.66 -12.84
C ILE A 131 -16.47 13.96 -11.43
N LEU A 132 -17.25 13.04 -10.84
CA LEU A 132 -17.76 13.23 -9.49
C LEU A 132 -16.69 12.97 -8.43
N ARG A 133 -15.90 11.90 -8.60
CA ARG A 133 -14.84 11.52 -7.65
C ARG A 133 -13.69 10.82 -8.38
N LYS A 134 -12.48 10.99 -7.84
CA LYS A 134 -11.24 10.28 -8.21
C LYS A 134 -10.53 9.87 -6.92
N VAL A 135 -10.01 8.65 -6.89
CA VAL A 135 -9.13 8.16 -5.82
C VAL A 135 -7.92 7.51 -6.47
N ALA A 136 -6.74 8.09 -6.26
CA ALA A 136 -5.50 7.51 -6.75
C ALA A 136 -5.25 6.15 -6.09
N ASN A 137 -4.52 5.27 -6.80
CA ASN A 137 -4.01 4.02 -6.25
C ASN A 137 -5.07 3.11 -5.58
N SER A 138 -6.30 3.11 -6.12
CA SER A 138 -7.46 2.44 -5.52
C SER A 138 -8.24 1.57 -6.50
N GLY A 139 -7.64 1.22 -7.64
CA GLY A 139 -8.28 0.39 -8.67
C GLY A 139 -8.69 -1.00 -8.20
N HIS A 140 -8.09 -1.53 -7.13
CA HIS A 140 -8.48 -2.82 -6.52
C HIS A 140 -9.89 -2.81 -5.90
N VAL A 141 -10.48 -1.63 -5.69
CA VAL A 141 -11.81 -1.46 -5.07
C VAL A 141 -12.95 -1.57 -6.09
N GLU A 142 -12.69 -1.36 -7.39
CA GLU A 142 -13.68 -1.29 -8.47
C GLU A 142 -14.72 -2.42 -8.42
N LYS A 143 -14.26 -3.68 -8.47
CA LYS A 143 -15.16 -4.84 -8.51
C LYS A 143 -16.05 -4.95 -7.28
N TYR A 144 -15.57 -4.49 -6.14
CA TYR A 144 -16.34 -4.51 -4.91
C TYR A 144 -17.46 -3.46 -4.90
N VAL A 145 -17.28 -2.34 -5.60
CA VAL A 145 -18.39 -1.40 -5.81
C VAL A 145 -19.53 -2.09 -6.56
N PHE A 146 -19.24 -2.81 -7.63
CA PHE A 146 -20.28 -3.55 -8.38
C PHE A 146 -20.90 -4.68 -7.58
N HIS A 147 -20.12 -5.36 -6.75
CA HIS A 147 -20.66 -6.35 -5.81
C HIS A 147 -21.71 -5.73 -4.87
N ARG A 148 -21.42 -4.55 -4.32
CA ARG A 148 -22.30 -3.85 -3.37
C ARG A 148 -23.53 -3.19 -4.00
N TYR A 149 -23.41 -2.76 -5.25
CA TYR A 149 -24.45 -2.06 -6.00
C TYR A 149 -24.97 -2.91 -7.17
N ASN A 150 -24.95 -4.24 -7.02
CA ASN A 150 -25.32 -5.18 -8.09
C ASN A 150 -26.74 -4.94 -8.63
N ASN A 151 -27.67 -4.59 -7.75
CA ASN A 151 -29.06 -4.27 -8.05
C ASN A 151 -29.25 -2.89 -8.72
N ARG A 152 -28.17 -2.12 -8.87
CA ARG A 152 -28.14 -0.82 -9.55
C ARG A 152 -27.36 -0.87 -10.87
N LEU A 153 -26.90 -2.03 -11.31
CA LEU A 153 -26.21 -2.18 -12.59
C LEU A 153 -27.13 -1.78 -13.74
N ALA A 154 -26.61 -0.92 -14.62
CA ALA A 154 -27.31 -0.50 -15.82
C ALA A 154 -27.08 -1.54 -16.93
N ASN A 155 -28.13 -1.89 -17.66
CA ASN A 155 -28.03 -2.75 -18.83
C ASN A 155 -27.66 -1.90 -20.06
N ILE A 156 -26.35 -1.80 -20.35
CA ILE A 156 -25.81 -0.97 -21.44
C ILE A 156 -24.94 -1.85 -22.34
N GLY A 157 -25.59 -2.55 -23.27
CA GLY A 157 -24.91 -3.47 -24.18
C GLY A 157 -24.06 -4.51 -23.43
N SER A 158 -22.79 -4.61 -23.81
CA SER A 158 -21.82 -5.52 -23.15
C SER A 158 -21.09 -4.89 -21.95
N HIS A 159 -21.41 -3.65 -21.58
CA HIS A 159 -20.68 -2.94 -20.53
C HIS A 159 -21.23 -3.24 -19.14
N THR A 160 -20.36 -3.69 -18.24
CA THR A 160 -20.73 -4.06 -16.85
C THR A 160 -20.40 -2.98 -15.83
N GLU A 161 -19.91 -1.83 -16.27
CA GLU A 161 -19.30 -0.80 -15.41
C GLU A 161 -20.24 0.39 -15.12
N TYR A 162 -21.47 0.35 -15.64
CA TYR A 162 -22.44 1.43 -15.53
C TYR A 162 -23.51 1.12 -14.47
N LEU A 163 -23.98 2.17 -13.81
CA LEU A 163 -24.95 2.13 -12.72
C LEU A 163 -26.04 3.17 -12.95
N VAL A 164 -27.25 2.88 -12.48
CA VAL A 164 -28.32 3.87 -12.29
C VAL A 164 -28.51 4.05 -10.79
N LEU A 165 -28.03 5.18 -10.26
CA LEU A 165 -28.05 5.46 -8.83
C LEU A 165 -29.12 6.49 -8.49
N ASP A 166 -29.98 6.16 -7.52
CA ASP A 166 -30.82 7.16 -6.86
C ASP A 166 -29.98 8.13 -6.01
N ASP A 167 -30.56 9.26 -5.64
CA ASP A 167 -29.87 10.31 -4.86
C ASP A 167 -29.25 9.80 -3.56
N LYS A 168 -29.91 8.87 -2.87
CA LYS A 168 -29.43 8.32 -1.60
C LYS A 168 -28.20 7.45 -1.81
N SER A 169 -28.26 6.58 -2.82
CA SER A 169 -27.20 5.67 -3.23
C SER A 169 -25.99 6.44 -3.76
N LEU A 170 -26.22 7.47 -4.58
CA LEU A 170 -25.18 8.36 -5.09
C LEU A 170 -24.49 9.13 -3.97
N LYS A 171 -25.27 9.74 -3.05
CA LYS A 171 -24.72 10.45 -1.88
C LYS A 171 -23.87 9.52 -1.01
N ARG A 172 -24.35 8.30 -0.74
CA ARG A 172 -23.61 7.28 0.01
C ARG A 172 -22.29 6.92 -0.69
N LEU A 173 -22.34 6.61 -1.98
CA LEU A 173 -21.14 6.24 -2.74
C LEU A 173 -20.12 7.38 -2.79
N LYS A 174 -20.56 8.62 -3.03
CA LYS A 174 -19.69 9.81 -2.99
C LYS A 174 -19.02 10.00 -1.63
N ALA A 175 -19.75 9.78 -0.54
CA ALA A 175 -19.21 9.86 0.82
C ALA A 175 -18.17 8.76 1.09
N GLU A 176 -18.39 7.53 0.60
CA GLU A 176 -17.41 6.45 0.73
C GLU A 176 -16.14 6.70 -0.08
N PHE A 177 -16.26 7.26 -1.29
CA PHE A 177 -15.11 7.73 -2.06
C PHE A 177 -14.34 8.83 -1.31
N THR A 178 -15.04 9.81 -0.74
CA THR A 178 -14.39 10.86 0.07
C THR A 178 -13.67 10.28 1.29
N LYS A 179 -14.28 9.33 2.01
CA LYS A 179 -13.61 8.64 3.12
C LYS A 179 -12.38 7.87 2.65
N LEU A 180 -12.46 7.20 1.51
CA LEU A 180 -11.33 6.47 0.94
C LEU A 180 -10.17 7.42 0.56
N THR A 181 -10.47 8.55 -0.09
CA THR A 181 -9.46 9.57 -0.43
C THR A 181 -8.76 10.12 0.80
N ASN A 182 -9.52 10.49 1.84
CA ASN A 182 -8.97 11.16 3.02
C ASN A 182 -8.17 10.23 3.94
N ASN A 183 -8.37 8.92 3.84
CA ASN A 183 -7.75 7.92 4.73
C ASN A 183 -6.89 6.92 3.95
N LEU A 184 -6.37 7.32 2.78
CA LEU A 184 -5.55 6.44 1.96
C LEU A 184 -4.16 6.27 2.59
N GLU A 185 -3.89 5.09 3.13
CA GLU A 185 -2.57 4.78 3.68
C GLU A 185 -1.51 4.66 2.56
N PRO A 186 -0.30 5.21 2.76
CA PRO A 186 0.82 4.98 1.86
C PRO A 186 1.11 3.49 1.66
N PHE A 187 1.74 3.15 0.54
CA PHE A 187 2.19 1.79 0.29
C PHE A 187 3.30 1.38 1.26
N ASN A 188 3.13 0.23 1.90
CA ASN A 188 4.16 -0.35 2.74
C ASN A 188 5.33 -0.90 1.89
N LYS A 189 6.35 -1.49 2.52
CA LYS A 189 7.55 -2.00 1.82
C LYS A 189 7.22 -3.08 0.78
N ALA A 190 6.32 -4.02 1.11
CA ALA A 190 5.93 -5.11 0.23
C ALA A 190 5.14 -4.59 -0.98
N GLU A 191 4.21 -3.67 -0.74
CA GLU A 191 3.40 -3.07 -1.80
C GLU A 191 4.25 -2.20 -2.72
N ARG A 192 5.17 -1.39 -2.18
CA ARG A 192 6.10 -0.60 -2.99
C ARG A 192 6.94 -1.49 -3.90
N PHE A 193 7.36 -2.66 -3.44
CA PHE A 193 8.09 -3.62 -4.28
C PHE A 193 7.28 -4.05 -5.51
N ILE A 194 5.97 -4.24 -5.36
CA ILE A 194 5.04 -4.57 -6.44
C ILE A 194 4.75 -3.36 -7.33
N VAL A 195 4.30 -2.25 -6.73
CA VAL A 195 3.86 -1.03 -7.40
C VAL A 195 4.97 -0.40 -8.25
N THR A 196 6.20 -0.33 -7.73
CA THR A 196 7.35 0.22 -8.46
C THR A 196 7.81 -0.66 -9.62
N GLY A 197 7.39 -1.92 -9.69
CA GLY A 197 7.86 -2.86 -10.69
C GLY A 197 9.23 -3.45 -10.37
N ARG A 198 9.77 -3.20 -9.16
CA ARG A 198 11.08 -3.71 -8.73
C ARG A 198 11.18 -5.23 -8.82
N TRP A 199 10.06 -5.94 -8.64
CA TRP A 199 9.97 -7.39 -8.84
C TRP A 199 10.47 -7.89 -10.20
N LYS A 200 10.40 -7.07 -11.27
CA LYS A 200 10.84 -7.46 -12.62
C LYS A 200 12.36 -7.62 -12.75
N TYR A 201 13.12 -6.86 -11.96
CA TYR A 201 14.58 -6.77 -12.10
C TYR A 201 15.33 -6.97 -10.78
N GLU A 202 14.63 -7.34 -9.70
CA GLU A 202 15.23 -7.50 -8.38
C GLU A 202 16.36 -8.52 -8.39
N GLU A 203 16.16 -9.65 -9.04
CA GLU A 203 17.19 -10.68 -9.15
C GLU A 203 18.41 -10.19 -9.91
N LYS A 204 18.22 -9.54 -11.06
CA LYS A 204 19.32 -8.94 -11.84
C LYS A 204 20.09 -7.92 -10.99
N ARG A 205 19.36 -7.10 -10.22
CA ARG A 205 19.93 -6.11 -9.30
C ARG A 205 20.74 -6.76 -8.18
N LEU A 206 20.22 -7.83 -7.56
CA LEU A 206 20.93 -8.59 -6.52
C LEU A 206 22.16 -9.30 -7.09
N ALA A 207 22.06 -9.89 -8.28
CA ALA A 207 23.18 -10.55 -8.95
C ALA A 207 24.30 -9.55 -9.33
N ALA A 208 23.93 -8.35 -9.79
CA ALA A 208 24.89 -7.27 -10.05
C ALA A 208 25.56 -6.77 -8.76
N SER A 209 24.79 -6.62 -7.68
CA SER A 209 25.33 -6.24 -6.37
C SER A 209 26.31 -7.28 -5.83
N LYS A 210 25.99 -8.58 -5.94
CA LYS A 210 26.88 -9.67 -5.52
C LYS A 210 28.19 -9.64 -6.31
N ARG A 211 28.11 -9.53 -7.64
CA ARG A 211 29.28 -9.39 -8.51
C ARG A 211 30.15 -8.19 -8.13
N GLY A 212 29.53 -7.03 -7.85
CA GLY A 212 30.26 -5.84 -7.41
C GLY A 212 31.02 -6.05 -6.10
N ILE A 213 30.37 -6.70 -5.12
CA ILE A 213 31.00 -7.04 -3.83
C ILE A 213 32.19 -7.97 -4.05
N GLU A 214 32.05 -9.01 -4.88
CA GLU A 214 33.11 -9.97 -5.18
C GLU A 214 34.33 -9.30 -5.84
N ILE A 215 34.10 -8.36 -6.77
CA ILE A 215 35.18 -7.58 -7.41
C ILE A 215 35.90 -6.73 -6.38
N THR A 216 35.16 -5.95 -5.58
CA THR A 216 35.77 -5.10 -4.54
C THR A 216 36.55 -5.93 -3.53
N GLN A 217 36.07 -7.12 -3.14
CA GLN A 217 36.82 -8.02 -2.27
C GLN A 217 38.11 -8.53 -2.92
N ARG A 218 38.06 -8.91 -4.21
CA ARG A 218 39.24 -9.34 -4.98
C ARG A 218 40.30 -8.23 -5.08
N GLU A 219 39.86 -6.99 -5.25
CA GLU A 219 40.73 -5.81 -5.34
C GLU A 219 41.19 -5.28 -3.97
N SER A 220 40.94 -6.02 -2.88
CA SER A 220 41.24 -5.59 -1.51
C SER A 220 40.61 -4.24 -1.13
N GLY A 221 39.48 -3.91 -1.76
CA GLY A 221 38.71 -2.71 -1.48
C GLY A 221 38.14 -2.73 -0.05
N LYS A 222 38.08 -1.57 0.58
CA LYS A 222 37.58 -1.43 1.96
C LYS A 222 36.06 -1.33 1.96
N PHE A 223 35.40 -2.20 2.73
CA PHE A 223 33.95 -2.13 2.98
C PHE A 223 33.64 -1.47 4.32
N GLY A 224 32.54 -0.73 4.35
CA GLY A 224 31.97 -0.15 5.56
C GLY A 224 32.52 1.23 5.93
N ARG A 225 32.18 1.69 7.13
CA ARG A 225 32.62 2.99 7.64
C ARG A 225 34.15 2.97 7.82
N PRO A 226 34.90 4.00 7.39
CA PRO A 226 36.32 4.12 7.70
C PRO A 226 36.57 3.93 9.20
N LYS A 227 37.57 3.13 9.53
CA LYS A 227 37.96 2.92 10.93
C LYS A 227 38.59 4.20 11.47
N GLY A 228 38.12 4.65 12.63
CA GLY A 228 38.64 5.82 13.34
C GLY A 228 37.80 7.08 13.16
N THR A 229 38.26 8.15 13.80
CA THR A 229 37.77 9.50 13.59
C THR A 229 38.76 10.19 12.65
N THR A 230 38.30 10.84 11.59
CA THR A 230 39.15 11.68 10.70
C THR A 230 39.55 13.00 11.34
N VAL A 231 39.04 13.25 12.54
CA VAL A 231 39.27 14.45 13.36
C VAL A 231 40.45 14.16 14.27
N SER A 232 41.37 15.12 14.41
CA SER A 232 42.52 15.00 15.31
C SER A 232 42.05 14.71 16.75
N THR A 233 42.93 14.16 17.58
CA THR A 233 42.60 13.90 18.99
C THR A 233 42.14 15.18 19.69
N ASP A 234 42.81 16.30 19.43
CA ASP A 234 42.51 17.60 20.03
C ASP A 234 41.14 18.12 19.58
N ASP A 235 40.86 18.11 18.29
CA ASP A 235 39.56 18.52 17.75
C ASP A 235 38.43 17.60 18.24
N PHE A 236 38.74 16.31 18.47
CA PHE A 236 37.78 15.34 19.02
C PHE A 236 37.47 15.62 20.50
N LEU A 237 38.47 16.05 21.29
CA LEU A 237 38.29 16.47 22.68
C LEU A 237 37.56 17.81 22.77
N VAL A 238 37.90 18.80 21.93
CA VAL A 238 37.21 20.10 21.84
C VAL A 238 35.73 19.91 21.50
N LYS A 239 35.42 19.04 20.53
CA LYS A 239 34.04 18.71 20.15
C LYS A 239 33.23 18.08 21.28
N HIS A 240 33.90 17.46 22.25
CA HIS A 240 33.31 16.76 23.38
C HIS A 240 33.76 17.35 24.72
N SER A 241 33.92 18.68 24.77
CA SER A 241 34.36 19.42 25.96
C SER A 241 33.43 19.25 27.16
N ASP A 242 32.15 19.00 26.92
CA ASP A 242 31.13 18.64 27.92
C ASP A 242 31.45 17.32 28.64
N ILE A 243 31.85 16.30 27.88
CA ILE A 243 32.30 15.00 28.40
C ILE A 243 33.62 15.16 29.15
N VAL A 244 34.59 15.89 28.58
CA VAL A 244 35.91 16.14 29.19
C VAL A 244 35.74 16.81 30.56
N THR A 245 35.02 17.93 30.61
CA THR A 245 34.72 18.67 31.86
C THR A 245 34.03 17.77 32.88
N SER A 246 33.10 16.93 32.44
CA SER A 246 32.39 16.02 33.34
C SER A 246 33.29 14.90 33.88
N LEU A 247 34.27 14.41 33.12
CA LEU A 247 35.19 13.36 33.55
C LEU A 247 36.28 13.92 34.48
N GLU A 248 36.79 15.13 34.20
CA GLU A 248 37.75 15.84 35.05
C GLU A 248 37.18 16.14 36.44
N ARG A 249 35.86 16.40 36.53
CA ARG A 249 35.13 16.52 37.81
C ARG A 249 34.96 15.19 38.56
N GLY A 250 35.66 14.13 38.16
CA GLY A 250 35.69 12.83 38.84
C GLY A 250 34.46 11.95 38.61
N ARG A 251 33.56 12.29 37.68
CA ARG A 251 32.37 11.48 37.44
C ARG A 251 32.72 10.18 36.70
N SER A 252 32.00 9.11 37.05
CA SER A 252 32.13 7.83 36.35
C SER A 252 31.58 7.91 34.92
N ILE A 253 32.00 6.99 34.05
CA ILE A 253 31.53 6.92 32.65
C ILE A 253 30.00 6.88 32.54
N ASN A 254 29.33 6.21 33.48
CA ASN A 254 27.87 6.12 33.50
C ASN A 254 27.22 7.45 33.87
N GLN A 255 27.72 8.11 34.91
CA GLN A 255 27.24 9.42 35.35
C GLN A 255 27.50 10.49 34.29
N THR A 256 28.64 10.45 33.60
CA THR A 256 28.94 11.38 32.50
C THR A 256 28.02 11.15 31.30
N ALA A 257 27.72 9.89 30.94
CA ALA A 257 26.80 9.60 29.85
C ALA A 257 25.38 10.10 30.14
N GLU A 258 24.92 9.93 31.38
CA GLU A 258 23.62 10.42 31.85
C GLU A 258 23.58 11.95 31.88
N PHE A 259 24.61 12.58 32.43
CA PHE A 259 24.71 14.04 32.55
C PHE A 259 24.83 14.77 31.21
N THR A 260 25.56 14.20 30.24
CA THR A 260 25.80 14.81 28.92
C THR A 260 24.77 14.37 27.86
N GLY A 261 23.93 13.38 28.16
CA GLY A 261 23.00 12.76 27.22
C GLY A 261 23.71 12.03 26.05
N LYS A 262 25.01 11.74 26.16
CA LYS A 262 25.81 11.10 25.11
C LYS A 262 25.92 9.60 25.35
N GLY A 263 26.06 8.83 24.28
CA GLY A 263 26.22 7.38 24.36
C GLY A 263 27.48 6.96 25.14
N ARG A 264 27.37 5.93 25.97
CA ARG A 264 28.49 5.40 26.79
C ARG A 264 29.73 5.05 25.96
N SER A 265 29.55 4.57 24.73
CA SER A 265 30.65 4.29 23.80
C SER A 265 31.44 5.55 23.43
N THR A 266 30.77 6.70 23.26
CA THR A 266 31.42 7.99 23.00
C THR A 266 32.19 8.46 24.24
N VAL A 267 31.61 8.37 25.43
CA VAL A 267 32.28 8.75 26.68
C VAL A 267 33.53 7.91 26.92
N LYS A 268 33.46 6.58 26.67
CA LYS A 268 34.63 5.70 26.75
C LYS A 268 35.75 6.10 25.79
N ARG A 269 35.41 6.46 24.54
CA ARG A 269 36.40 6.91 23.55
C ARG A 269 37.03 8.24 23.94
N VAL A 270 36.25 9.19 24.47
CA VAL A 270 36.77 10.48 24.96
C VAL A 270 37.69 10.27 26.15
N LYS A 271 37.28 9.48 27.16
CA LYS A 271 38.16 9.14 28.29
C LYS A 271 39.47 8.47 27.84
N SER A 272 39.39 7.58 26.86
CA SER A 272 40.58 6.90 26.31
C SER A 272 41.48 7.86 25.52
N ALA A 273 40.91 8.90 24.90
CA ALA A 273 41.63 9.94 24.19
C ALA A 273 42.27 10.96 25.14
N MET A 274 41.67 11.23 26.30
CA MET A 274 42.26 12.05 27.37
C MET A 274 43.45 11.40 28.05
N ASN A 275 43.51 10.05 28.06
CA ASN A 275 44.55 9.26 28.69
C ASN A 275 45.69 8.87 27.72
N LYS A 276 45.64 9.35 26.47
CA LYS A 276 46.67 9.14 25.45
C LYS A 276 47.58 10.35 25.41
#